data_AF-A0A0P4XIX1-F1
#
_entry.id   AF-A0A0P4XIX1-F1
#
_cell.length_a   1.000
_cell.length_b   1.000
_cell.length_c   1.000
_cell.angle_alpha   90.00
_cell.angle_beta   90.00
_cell.angle_gamma   90.00
#
_symmetry.space_group_name_H-M   'P 1'
#
loop_
_entity.id
_entity.type
_entity.pdbx_description
1 polymer ?
#
loop_
_entity_poly.entity_id
_entity_poly.type
_entity_poly.pdbx_seq_one_letter_code
_entity_poly.pdbx_strand_id
1 'polypeptide(L)'
;MKKPTDLESRILEILDNNIRLIQYSVYAVGLIGLAVIARSTHIFSKFTSTKSVPREFIRKAVKLQGKVNGIEYYQLPLQQVEGCHPNYALRFNIEHIPIAKLLPWRKKKVVEKSFLLNIELVGVHLTTLEGVDNVIKLPLESNPTIWFRLYGLNCETDHMYASIFLKRTWWKLWSEKDLSLIILKQNKGIVSPYLPNSQQIYFNEKYPAYYRKLLYCEIKYRKL
;
A
#
# COMPACT_ATOMS: atom_id res chain seq x y z
N MET A 1 55.44 33.66 8.42
CA MET A 1 54.01 34.01 8.26
C MET A 1 53.78 34.40 6.81
N LYS A 2 53.07 33.57 6.03
CA LYS A 2 52.81 33.82 4.61
C LYS A 2 51.69 34.86 4.52
N LYS A 3 51.98 36.04 3.95
CA LYS A 3 50.99 37.12 3.78
C LYS A 3 49.90 36.61 2.83
N PRO A 4 48.61 36.66 3.19
CA PRO A 4 47.55 36.25 2.27
C PRO A 4 47.65 37.09 1.01
N THR A 5 47.51 36.45 -0.13
CA THR A 5 47.49 37.14 -1.42
C THR A 5 46.25 38.03 -1.48
N ASP A 6 46.33 39.20 -2.12
CA ASP A 6 45.23 40.19 -2.21
C ASP A 6 43.88 39.55 -2.64
N LEU A 7 43.98 38.50 -3.45
CA LEU A 7 42.89 37.69 -3.94
C LEU A 7 42.21 36.86 -2.83
N GLU A 8 42.97 36.25 -1.92
CA GLU A 8 42.43 35.50 -0.78
C GLU A 8 41.70 36.43 0.20
N SER A 9 42.27 37.60 0.49
CA SER A 9 41.62 38.60 1.36
C SER A 9 40.31 39.12 0.77
N ARG A 10 40.27 39.38 -0.54
CA ARG A 10 39.03 39.81 -1.23
C ARG A 10 37.96 38.73 -1.22
N ILE A 11 38.35 37.47 -1.41
CA ILE A 11 37.41 36.33 -1.36
C ILE A 11 36.85 36.16 0.07
N LEU A 12 37.71 36.26 1.09
CA LEU A 12 37.30 36.16 2.49
C LEU A 12 36.37 37.31 2.89
N GLU A 13 36.65 38.53 2.44
CA GLU A 13 35.81 39.69 2.70
C GLU A 13 34.42 39.54 2.05
N ILE A 14 34.35 39.07 0.81
CA ILE A 14 33.08 38.79 0.12
C ILE A 14 32.32 37.66 0.83
N LEU A 15 33.03 36.63 1.30
CA LEU A 15 32.45 35.49 1.99
C LEU A 15 31.85 35.90 3.36
N ASP A 16 32.61 36.65 4.16
CA ASP A 16 32.15 37.12 5.48
C ASP A 16 30.97 38.07 5.36
N ASN A 17 30.96 38.97 4.37
CA ASN A 17 29.87 39.92 4.18
C ASN A 17 28.57 39.25 3.68
N ASN A 18 28.67 38.07 3.05
CA ASN A 18 27.53 37.41 2.39
C ASN A 18 27.23 36.00 2.94
N ILE A 19 27.80 35.60 4.08
CA ILE A 19 27.70 34.23 4.59
C ILE A 19 26.24 33.78 4.81
N ARG A 20 25.36 34.71 5.23
CA ARG A 20 23.92 34.43 5.39
C ARG A 20 23.23 34.16 4.05
N LEU A 21 23.62 34.88 3.00
CA LEU A 21 23.04 34.72 1.67
C LEU A 21 23.42 33.36 1.06
N ILE A 22 24.66 32.93 1.28
CA ILE A 22 25.15 31.60 0.89
C ILE A 22 24.44 30.51 1.68
N GLN A 23 24.24 30.70 2.99
CA GLN A 23 23.46 29.75 3.79
C GLN A 23 22.02 29.62 3.29
N TYR A 24 21.35 30.74 2.98
CA TYR A 24 20.00 30.72 2.44
C TYR A 24 19.91 30.09 1.06
N SER A 25 20.92 30.25 0.19
CA SER A 25 20.93 29.58 -1.12
C SER A 25 21.07 28.07 -0.97
N VAL A 26 21.93 27.58 -0.06
CA VAL A 26 22.06 26.15 0.26
C VAL A 26 20.74 25.60 0.81
N TYR A 27 20.09 26.31 1.74
CA TYR A 27 18.77 25.90 2.25
C TYR A 27 17.70 25.89 1.16
N ALA A 28 17.68 26.89 0.28
CA ALA A 28 16.74 26.97 -0.82
C ALA A 28 16.89 25.78 -1.79
N VAL A 29 18.12 25.45 -2.18
CA VAL A 29 18.40 24.28 -3.03
C VAL A 29 18.00 22.98 -2.33
N GLY A 30 18.31 22.85 -1.03
CA GLY A 30 17.90 21.69 -0.23
C GLY A 30 16.37 21.54 -0.17
N LEU A 31 15.64 22.64 0.00
CA LEU A 31 14.18 22.66 0.09
C LEU A 31 13.52 22.36 -1.26
N ILE A 32 14.09 22.86 -2.36
CA ILE A 32 13.68 22.51 -3.72
C ILE A 32 13.90 21.02 -3.98
N GLY A 33 15.07 20.49 -3.62
CA GLY A 33 15.38 19.06 -3.75
C GLY A 33 14.37 18.19 -2.98
N LEU A 34 14.08 18.55 -1.73
CA LEU A 34 13.08 17.87 -0.91
C LEU A 34 11.67 17.95 -1.54
N ALA A 35 11.28 19.10 -2.08
CA ALA A 35 9.99 19.29 -2.74
C ALA A 35 9.85 18.42 -4.01
N VAL A 36 10.91 18.31 -4.82
CA VAL A 36 10.94 17.44 -6.01
C VAL A 36 10.78 15.98 -5.61
N ILE A 37 11.50 15.51 -4.59
CA ILE A 37 11.38 14.15 -4.08
C ILE A 37 9.96 13.88 -3.55
N ALA A 38 9.41 14.81 -2.77
CA ALA A 38 8.10 14.65 -2.18
C ALA A 38 6.97 14.65 -3.23
N ARG A 39 7.12 15.43 -4.31
CA ARG A 39 6.22 15.41 -5.47
C ARG A 39 6.35 14.11 -6.25
N SER A 40 7.58 13.63 -6.50
CA SER A 40 7.83 12.39 -7.25
C SER A 40 7.32 11.13 -6.56
N THR A 41 7.23 11.14 -5.23
CA THR A 41 6.82 9.98 -4.44
C THR A 41 5.32 9.96 -4.15
N HIS A 42 4.55 10.94 -4.64
CA HIS A 42 3.11 11.07 -4.41
C HIS A 42 2.72 10.98 -2.92
N ILE A 43 3.61 11.37 -2.00
CA ILE A 43 3.42 11.26 -0.55
C ILE A 43 2.15 11.99 -0.07
N PHE A 44 1.76 13.04 -0.80
CA PHE A 44 0.61 13.89 -0.51
C PHE A 44 -0.64 13.59 -1.35
N SER A 45 -0.57 12.65 -2.31
CA SER A 45 -1.68 12.38 -3.21
C SER A 45 -2.71 11.44 -2.55
N LYS A 46 -3.98 11.85 -2.53
CA LYS A 46 -5.11 10.98 -2.23
C LYS A 46 -5.60 10.37 -3.53
N PHE A 47 -5.51 9.05 -3.66
CA PHE A 47 -6.01 8.32 -4.82
C PHE A 47 -7.53 8.16 -4.67
N THR A 48 -8.26 8.71 -5.62
CA THR A 48 -9.73 8.78 -5.63
C THR A 48 -10.37 7.80 -6.62
N SER A 49 -9.57 7.02 -7.33
CA SER A 49 -10.04 5.97 -8.24
C SER A 49 -8.91 4.97 -8.47
N THR A 50 -9.25 3.74 -8.81
CA THR A 50 -8.26 2.73 -9.16
C THR A 50 -7.38 3.16 -10.34
N LYS A 51 -7.95 3.83 -11.34
CA LYS A 51 -7.19 4.43 -12.47
C LYS A 51 -6.24 5.54 -12.07
N SER A 52 -6.48 6.20 -10.93
CA SER A 52 -5.63 7.29 -10.45
C SER A 52 -4.32 6.79 -9.81
N VAL A 53 -4.21 5.48 -9.54
CA VAL A 53 -3.00 4.89 -9.00
C VAL A 53 -1.96 4.70 -10.12
N PRO A 54 -0.76 5.30 -10.01
CA PRO A 54 0.28 5.16 -11.02
C PRO A 54 0.71 3.70 -11.20
N ARG A 55 0.96 3.28 -12.44
CA ARG A 55 1.38 1.90 -12.75
C ARG A 55 2.71 1.54 -12.08
N GLU A 56 3.55 2.53 -11.80
CA GLU A 56 4.80 2.38 -11.07
C GLU A 56 4.59 1.85 -9.66
N PHE A 57 3.47 2.18 -9.01
CA PHE A 57 3.15 1.71 -7.66
C PHE A 57 2.85 0.22 -7.67
N ILE A 58 2.15 -0.26 -8.69
CA ILE A 58 1.89 -1.68 -8.92
C ILE A 58 3.20 -2.37 -9.29
N ARG A 59 3.96 -1.84 -10.25
CA ARG A 59 5.24 -2.43 -10.70
C ARG A 59 6.23 -2.60 -9.56
N LYS A 60 6.35 -1.61 -8.66
CA LYS A 60 7.28 -1.64 -7.54
C LYS A 60 6.74 -2.39 -6.31
N ALA A 61 5.49 -2.83 -6.31
CA ALA A 61 4.78 -3.36 -5.15
C ALA A 61 4.82 -2.40 -3.95
N VAL A 62 4.43 -1.15 -4.20
CA VAL A 62 4.42 -0.12 -3.15
C VAL A 62 3.35 -0.46 -2.12
N LYS A 63 3.68 -0.17 -0.86
CA LYS A 63 2.78 -0.32 0.27
C LYS A 63 2.10 1.01 0.53
N LEU A 64 0.78 1.00 0.54
CA LEU A 64 -0.09 2.17 0.74
C LEU A 64 -0.90 2.00 2.02
N GLN A 65 -1.30 3.12 2.61
CA GLN A 65 -2.15 3.14 3.80
C GLN A 65 -3.58 3.53 3.43
N GLY A 66 -4.57 2.90 4.04
CA GLY A 66 -5.96 3.24 3.80
C GLY A 66 -6.87 2.88 4.97
N LYS A 67 -8.06 3.46 4.97
CA LYS A 67 -9.14 3.14 5.91
C LYS A 67 -10.11 2.20 5.21
N VAL A 68 -10.43 1.07 5.82
CA VAL A 68 -11.47 0.17 5.31
C VAL A 68 -12.83 0.72 5.69
N ASN A 69 -13.68 0.93 4.69
CA ASN A 69 -15.05 1.39 4.87
C ASN A 69 -16.06 0.25 4.71
N GLY A 70 -15.70 -0.81 3.99
CA GLY A 70 -16.56 -1.98 3.82
C GLY A 70 -15.78 -3.19 3.32
N ILE A 71 -16.36 -4.37 3.54
CA ILE A 71 -15.86 -5.66 3.06
C ILE A 71 -17.00 -6.32 2.30
N GLU A 72 -16.72 -6.67 1.06
CA GLU A 72 -17.61 -7.42 0.18
C GLU A 72 -17.01 -8.81 -0.04
N TYR A 73 -17.87 -9.82 -0.12
CA TYR A 73 -17.48 -11.17 -0.46
C TYR A 73 -18.46 -11.71 -1.49
N TYR A 74 -17.93 -12.41 -2.50
CA TYR A 74 -18.75 -13.04 -3.53
C TYR A 74 -18.28 -14.47 -3.74
N GLN A 75 -19.27 -15.32 -4.02
CA GLN A 75 -19.02 -16.72 -4.31
C GLN A 75 -18.43 -16.83 -5.72
N LEU A 76 -17.32 -17.56 -5.83
CA LEU A 76 -16.73 -17.87 -7.12
C LEU A 76 -17.56 -18.97 -7.80
N PRO A 77 -17.79 -18.87 -9.12
CA PRO A 77 -18.45 -19.92 -9.87
C PRO A 77 -17.52 -21.14 -9.88
N LEU A 78 -17.74 -22.07 -8.96
CA LEU A 78 -17.10 -23.38 -8.99
C LEU A 78 -17.75 -24.22 -10.08
N GLN A 79 -16.94 -24.89 -10.90
CA GLN A 79 -17.39 -26.12 -11.55
C GLN A 79 -17.88 -27.03 -10.43
N GLN A 80 -19.13 -27.47 -10.55
CA GLN A 80 -19.87 -28.22 -9.56
C GLN A 80 -19.23 -29.60 -9.38
N VAL A 81 -18.17 -29.67 -8.57
CA VAL A 81 -17.53 -30.91 -8.16
C VAL A 81 -18.12 -31.27 -6.80
N GLU A 82 -18.86 -32.37 -6.74
CA GLU A 82 -19.46 -32.88 -5.50
C GLU A 82 -18.38 -33.02 -4.40
N GLY A 83 -18.67 -32.48 -3.22
CA GLY A 83 -17.76 -32.51 -2.07
C GLY A 83 -16.83 -31.30 -1.92
N CYS A 84 -16.81 -30.35 -2.86
CA CYS A 84 -16.04 -29.10 -2.71
C CYS A 84 -16.88 -28.00 -2.02
N HIS A 85 -16.34 -27.44 -0.94
CA HIS A 85 -16.92 -26.27 -0.28
C HIS A 85 -16.91 -25.04 -1.21
N PRO A 86 -17.91 -24.13 -1.09
CA PRO A 86 -17.94 -22.90 -1.87
C PRO A 86 -16.73 -22.01 -1.54
N ASN A 87 -16.07 -21.50 -2.58
CA ASN A 87 -14.95 -20.58 -2.45
C ASN A 87 -15.44 -19.14 -2.59
N TYR A 88 -15.03 -18.27 -1.67
CA TYR A 88 -15.37 -16.84 -1.70
C TYR A 88 -14.13 -15.98 -1.92
N ALA A 89 -14.23 -15.01 -2.82
CA ALA A 89 -13.23 -13.96 -2.98
C ALA A 89 -13.58 -12.78 -2.05
N LEU A 90 -12.54 -12.13 -1.52
CA LEU A 90 -12.64 -11.01 -0.59
C LEU A 90 -12.30 -9.70 -1.29
N ARG A 91 -13.21 -8.73 -1.21
CA ARG A 91 -13.02 -7.37 -1.71
C ARG A 91 -13.17 -6.36 -0.58
N PHE A 92 -12.29 -5.38 -0.57
CA PHE A 92 -12.22 -4.32 0.43
C PHE A 92 -12.45 -2.98 -0.24
N ASN A 93 -13.36 -2.21 0.31
CA ASN A 93 -13.63 -0.84 -0.11
C ASN A 93 -12.80 0.08 0.77
N ILE A 94 -11.68 0.57 0.23
CA ILE A 94 -10.64 1.25 0.99
C ILE A 94 -10.57 2.73 0.59
N GLU A 95 -10.73 3.62 1.55
CA GLU A 95 -10.39 5.03 1.37
C GLU A 95 -8.87 5.23 1.56
N HIS A 96 -8.16 5.71 0.53
CA HIS A 96 -6.73 5.95 0.65
C HIS A 96 -6.43 7.11 1.60
N ILE A 97 -5.51 6.89 2.55
CA ILE A 97 -4.93 7.92 3.40
C ILE A 97 -3.54 8.29 2.83
N PRO A 98 -3.30 9.55 2.43
CA PRO A 98 -1.97 9.97 1.98
C PRO A 98 -0.95 9.83 3.12
N ILE A 99 0.28 9.48 2.77
CA ILE A 99 1.36 9.17 3.73
C ILE A 99 1.72 10.41 4.56
N ALA A 100 1.67 11.61 3.97
CA ALA A 100 1.72 12.86 4.71
C ALA A 100 0.62 13.81 4.26
N LYS A 101 0.08 14.59 5.20
CA LYS A 101 -0.78 15.74 4.92
C LYS A 101 0.08 16.98 4.95
N LEU A 102 0.13 17.74 3.86
CA LEU A 102 0.80 19.04 3.85
C LEU A 102 0.02 20.00 4.78
N LEU A 103 0.73 20.91 5.47
CA LEU A 103 0.13 21.87 6.41
C LEU A 103 -1.12 22.54 5.79
N PRO A 104 -2.19 22.81 6.57
CA PRO A 104 -3.47 23.23 6.03
C PRO A 104 -3.44 24.72 5.64
N TRP A 105 -2.74 25.07 4.56
CA TRP A 105 -2.87 26.39 3.96
C TRP A 105 -4.19 26.45 3.20
N ARG A 106 -5.16 27.12 3.84
CA ARG A 106 -6.56 27.35 3.44
C ARG A 106 -7.39 26.07 3.36
N LYS A 107 -8.14 25.79 4.43
CA LYS A 107 -9.30 24.89 4.40
C LYS A 107 -10.39 25.49 3.51
N LYS A 108 -10.27 25.33 2.19
CA LYS A 108 -11.48 25.35 1.36
C LYS A 108 -12.29 24.13 1.83
N LYS A 109 -13.52 24.34 2.31
CA LYS A 109 -14.52 23.27 2.49
C LYS A 109 -14.85 22.72 1.09
N VAL A 110 -13.91 21.99 0.50
CA VAL A 110 -14.23 21.10 -0.59
C VAL A 110 -14.94 19.94 0.08
N VAL A 111 -16.19 19.71 -0.32
CA VAL A 111 -16.90 18.48 -0.01
C VAL A 111 -16.06 17.36 -0.64
N GLU A 112 -15.16 16.75 0.15
CA GLU A 112 -14.39 15.61 -0.31
C GLU A 112 -15.38 14.48 -0.53
N LYS A 113 -15.77 14.27 -1.78
CA LYS A 113 -16.50 13.07 -2.18
C LYS A 113 -15.65 11.88 -1.74
N SER A 114 -16.17 11.05 -0.85
CA SER A 114 -15.47 9.88 -0.33
C SER A 114 -15.39 8.84 -1.44
N PHE A 115 -14.24 8.77 -2.09
CA PHE A 115 -13.98 7.77 -3.11
C PHE A 115 -13.33 6.54 -2.49
N LEU A 116 -13.80 5.35 -2.90
CA LEU A 116 -13.38 4.06 -2.40
C LEU A 116 -12.57 3.34 -3.48
N LEU A 117 -11.41 2.82 -3.10
CA LEU A 117 -10.62 1.91 -3.93
C LEU A 117 -11.14 0.50 -3.72
N ASN A 118 -11.50 -0.16 -4.82
CA ASN A 118 -11.96 -1.55 -4.82
C ASN A 118 -10.74 -2.47 -4.90
N ILE A 119 -10.39 -3.06 -3.76
CA ILE A 119 -9.19 -3.86 -3.61
C ILE A 119 -9.56 -5.30 -3.29
N GLU A 120 -9.20 -6.22 -4.17
CA GLU A 120 -9.37 -7.64 -3.98
C GLU A 120 -8.14 -8.25 -3.28
N LEU A 121 -8.39 -9.11 -2.30
CA LEU A 121 -7.33 -9.84 -1.60
C LEU A 121 -6.70 -10.86 -2.55
N VAL A 122 -5.42 -10.69 -2.82
CA VAL A 122 -4.74 -11.54 -3.80
C VAL A 122 -4.31 -12.87 -3.19
N GLY A 123 -4.49 -13.95 -3.98
CA GLY A 123 -3.86 -15.24 -3.72
C GLY A 123 -4.58 -16.13 -2.69
N VAL A 124 -5.71 -15.71 -2.13
CA VAL A 124 -6.44 -16.48 -1.10
C VAL A 124 -7.94 -16.39 -1.31
N HIS A 125 -8.61 -17.54 -1.29
CA HIS A 125 -10.06 -17.64 -1.24
C HIS A 125 -10.49 -18.19 0.12
N LEU A 126 -11.63 -17.72 0.62
CA LEU A 126 -12.23 -18.26 1.84
C LEU A 126 -13.05 -19.50 1.53
N THR A 127 -12.99 -20.48 2.42
CA THR A 127 -13.82 -21.70 2.34
C THR A 127 -15.07 -21.60 3.20
N THR A 128 -15.07 -20.73 4.21
CA THR A 128 -16.16 -20.55 5.18
C THR A 128 -16.32 -19.08 5.56
N LEU A 129 -17.57 -18.63 5.69
CA LEU A 129 -17.88 -17.25 6.11
C LEU A 129 -17.71 -17.04 7.62
N GLU A 130 -17.78 -18.10 8.43
CA GLU A 130 -17.59 -18.04 9.89
C GLU A 130 -16.20 -17.51 10.29
N GLY A 131 -15.18 -17.68 9.44
CA GLY A 131 -13.85 -17.13 9.66
C GLY A 131 -13.77 -15.61 9.46
N VAL A 132 -14.70 -15.01 8.71
CA VAL A 132 -14.62 -13.59 8.32
C VAL A 132 -14.80 -12.68 9.52
N ASP A 133 -15.77 -12.95 10.38
CA ASP A 133 -16.13 -12.03 11.45
C ASP A 133 -15.02 -11.91 12.50
N ASN A 134 -14.49 -13.05 12.95
CA ASN A 134 -13.44 -13.07 13.99
C ASN A 134 -12.05 -12.67 13.47
N VAL A 135 -11.74 -12.98 12.21
CA VAL A 135 -10.38 -12.82 11.66
C VAL A 135 -10.23 -11.50 10.90
N ILE A 136 -11.31 -11.03 10.29
CA ILE A 136 -11.32 -9.85 9.43
C ILE A 136 -12.10 -8.73 10.10
N LYS A 137 -13.40 -8.90 10.41
CA LYS A 137 -14.21 -7.77 10.91
C LYS A 137 -13.74 -7.27 12.27
N LEU A 138 -13.55 -8.16 13.25
CA LEU A 138 -13.18 -7.77 14.62
C LEU A 138 -11.88 -6.95 14.69
N PRO A 139 -10.76 -7.34 14.00
CA PRO A 139 -9.58 -6.49 13.95
C PRO A 139 -9.78 -5.15 13.24
N LEU A 140 -10.64 -5.11 12.21
CA LEU A 140 -10.89 -3.90 11.42
C LEU A 140 -11.85 -2.92 12.13
N GLU A 141 -12.77 -3.40 12.97
CA GLU A 141 -13.62 -2.56 13.83
C GLU A 141 -12.80 -1.80 14.86
N SER A 142 -11.82 -2.48 15.47
CA SER A 142 -10.91 -1.85 16.44
C SER A 142 -9.91 -0.90 15.77
N ASN A 143 -9.43 -1.23 14.58
CA ASN A 143 -8.52 -0.39 13.82
C ASN A 143 -8.83 -0.43 12.32
N PRO A 144 -9.58 0.55 11.80
CA PRO A 144 -9.97 0.55 10.39
C PRO A 144 -8.80 0.94 9.48
N THR A 145 -7.66 1.39 10.02
CA THR A 145 -6.49 1.76 9.23
C THR A 145 -5.60 0.55 8.97
N ILE A 146 -5.48 0.19 7.70
CA ILE A 146 -4.66 -0.91 7.23
C ILE A 146 -3.58 -0.40 6.29
N TRP A 147 -2.57 -1.23 6.11
CA TRP A 147 -1.71 -1.08 4.95
C TRP A 147 -2.03 -2.15 3.92
N PHE A 148 -1.87 -1.83 2.66
CA PHE A 148 -2.04 -2.77 1.56
C PHE A 148 -0.91 -2.63 0.55
N ARG A 149 -0.45 -3.74 -0.02
CA ARG A 149 0.61 -3.76 -1.04
C ARG A 149 0.02 -4.20 -2.35
N LEU A 150 0.20 -3.37 -3.38
CA LEU A 150 -0.35 -3.59 -4.70
C LEU A 150 0.48 -4.61 -5.48
N TYR A 151 -0.18 -5.60 -6.09
CA TYR A 151 0.47 -6.59 -6.95
C TYR A 151 -0.06 -6.55 -8.37
N GLY A 152 -1.33 -6.25 -8.55
CA GLY A 152 -1.93 -6.23 -9.87
C GLY A 152 -3.13 -5.31 -10.01
N LEU A 153 -3.59 -5.21 -11.25
CA LEU A 153 -4.71 -4.40 -11.69
C LEU A 153 -5.49 -5.17 -12.74
N ASN A 154 -6.81 -5.11 -12.63
CA ASN A 154 -7.71 -5.47 -13.72
C ASN A 154 -8.12 -4.20 -14.49
N CYS A 155 -7.77 -4.15 -15.77
CA CYS A 155 -8.02 -3.00 -16.64
C CYS A 155 -9.51 -2.84 -17.00
N GLU A 156 -10.30 -3.90 -16.92
CA GLU A 156 -11.71 -3.92 -17.34
C GLU A 156 -12.66 -3.53 -16.20
N THR A 157 -12.46 -4.12 -15.03
CA THR A 157 -13.35 -4.00 -13.87
C THR A 157 -12.90 -2.97 -12.84
N ASP A 158 -11.78 -2.28 -13.09
CA ASP A 158 -11.23 -1.22 -12.23
C ASP A 158 -10.97 -1.66 -10.77
N HIS A 159 -10.67 -2.95 -10.56
CA HIS A 159 -10.25 -3.49 -9.26
C HIS A 159 -8.75 -3.80 -9.23
N MET A 160 -8.15 -3.59 -8.07
CA MET A 160 -6.73 -3.92 -7.84
C MET A 160 -6.59 -5.19 -7.02
N TYR A 161 -5.52 -5.91 -7.26
CA TYR A 161 -5.12 -7.07 -6.46
C TYR A 161 -4.04 -6.65 -5.47
N ALA A 162 -4.29 -6.84 -4.17
CA ALA A 162 -3.36 -6.45 -3.12
C ALA A 162 -3.29 -7.45 -1.97
N SER A 163 -2.17 -7.47 -1.25
CA SER A 163 -2.11 -8.10 0.08
C SER A 163 -2.42 -7.07 1.16
N ILE A 164 -3.15 -7.46 2.20
CA ILE A 164 -3.54 -6.58 3.29
C ILE A 164 -2.72 -6.89 4.54
N PHE A 165 -2.30 -5.86 5.25
CA PHE A 165 -1.53 -5.94 6.48
C PHE A 165 -2.28 -5.27 7.62
N LEU A 166 -2.57 -6.07 8.65
CA LEU A 166 -3.19 -5.60 9.89
C LEU A 166 -2.10 -5.16 10.87
N LYS A 167 -2.28 -3.99 11.48
CA LYS A 167 -1.46 -3.55 12.62
C LYS A 167 -1.97 -4.22 13.88
N ARG A 168 -1.09 -4.87 14.65
CA ARG A 168 -1.43 -5.34 16.00
C ARG A 168 -0.67 -4.53 17.02
N THR A 169 -1.41 -3.79 17.85
CA THR A 169 -0.84 -3.04 18.97
C THR A 169 -0.85 -3.93 20.19
N TRP A 170 0.19 -4.75 20.34
CA TRP A 170 0.45 -5.44 21.61
C TRP A 170 1.88 -5.12 22.03
N TRP A 171 1.99 -4.11 22.91
CA TRP A 171 3.10 -3.77 23.79
C TRP A 171 4.48 -4.28 23.34
N LYS A 172 5.19 -3.43 22.58
CA LYS A 172 6.60 -3.53 22.12
C LYS A 172 6.93 -4.23 20.79
N LEU A 173 6.00 -4.90 20.09
CA LEU A 173 6.27 -5.35 18.70
C LEU A 173 5.28 -4.71 17.72
N TRP A 174 5.76 -3.71 16.96
CA TRP A 174 5.05 -3.19 15.78
C TRP A 174 5.19 -4.19 14.64
N SER A 175 4.57 -5.36 14.78
CA SER A 175 4.56 -6.38 13.73
C SER A 175 3.29 -6.24 12.91
N GLU A 176 3.47 -5.94 11.65
CA GLU A 176 2.40 -5.99 10.66
C GLU A 176 2.20 -7.45 10.28
N LYS A 177 0.96 -7.93 10.34
CA LYS A 177 0.62 -9.30 9.94
C LYS A 177 -0.17 -9.29 8.64
N ASP A 178 0.29 -10.10 7.70
CA ASP A 178 -0.36 -10.31 6.42
C ASP A 178 -1.66 -11.11 6.62
N LEU A 179 -2.78 -10.54 6.20
CA LEU A 179 -4.11 -11.10 6.35
C LEU A 179 -4.24 -12.46 5.62
N SER A 180 -3.69 -12.57 4.41
CA SER A 180 -3.71 -13.81 3.62
C SER A 180 -3.05 -14.95 4.39
N LEU A 181 -1.92 -14.67 5.05
CA LEU A 181 -1.22 -15.68 5.86
C LEU A 181 -1.98 -16.03 7.14
N ILE A 182 -2.71 -15.10 7.75
CA ILE A 182 -3.53 -15.38 8.94
C ILE A 182 -4.65 -16.34 8.56
N ILE A 183 -5.36 -16.06 7.47
CA ILE A 183 -6.47 -16.88 6.95
C ILE A 183 -5.99 -18.32 6.70
N LEU A 184 -4.86 -18.48 5.99
CA LEU A 184 -4.28 -19.79 5.69
C LEU A 184 -3.84 -20.53 6.97
N LYS A 185 -3.21 -19.84 7.92
CA LYS A 185 -2.78 -20.45 9.20
C LYS A 185 -3.92 -20.97 10.06
N GLN A 186 -5.09 -20.34 9.96
CA GLN A 186 -6.29 -20.74 10.71
C GLN A 186 -7.15 -21.76 9.95
N ASN A 187 -6.69 -22.22 8.78
CA ASN A 187 -7.40 -23.15 7.91
C ASN A 187 -8.80 -22.63 7.53
N LYS A 188 -8.93 -21.31 7.34
CA LYS A 188 -10.19 -20.63 6.97
C LYS A 188 -10.25 -20.26 5.48
N GLY A 189 -9.21 -20.59 4.72
CA GLY A 189 -9.13 -20.34 3.30
C GLY A 189 -8.09 -21.22 2.62
N ILE A 190 -8.10 -21.19 1.30
CA ILE A 190 -7.19 -21.91 0.41
C ILE A 190 -6.47 -20.91 -0.49
N VAL A 191 -5.30 -21.28 -1.02
CA VAL A 191 -4.62 -20.45 -2.01
C VAL A 191 -5.42 -20.46 -3.31
N SER A 192 -5.66 -19.27 -3.86
CA SER A 192 -6.35 -19.15 -5.14
C SER A 192 -5.50 -19.75 -6.25
N PRO A 193 -6.10 -20.18 -7.38
CA PRO A 193 -5.34 -20.47 -8.58
C PRO A 193 -4.46 -19.28 -8.95
N TYR A 194 -3.25 -19.56 -9.44
CA TYR A 194 -2.35 -18.53 -9.92
C TYR A 194 -2.99 -17.84 -11.12
N LEU A 195 -3.16 -16.51 -11.04
CA LEU A 195 -3.69 -15.71 -12.13
C LEU A 195 -2.50 -15.26 -13.01
N PRO A 196 -2.33 -15.83 -14.22
CA PRO A 196 -1.28 -15.38 -15.12
C PRO A 196 -1.62 -13.99 -15.67
N ASN A 197 -0.59 -13.27 -16.12
CA ASN A 197 -0.79 -12.03 -16.83
C ASN A 197 -1.57 -12.27 -18.12
N SER A 198 -2.58 -11.45 -18.36
CA SER A 198 -3.40 -11.46 -19.57
C SER A 198 -3.55 -10.03 -20.11
N GLN A 199 -4.24 -9.86 -21.23
CA GLN A 199 -4.53 -8.52 -21.76
C GLN A 199 -5.37 -7.67 -20.78
N GLN A 200 -6.18 -8.33 -19.94
CA GLN A 200 -7.07 -7.69 -18.98
C GLN A 200 -6.44 -7.55 -17.58
N ILE A 201 -5.57 -8.49 -17.20
CA ILE A 201 -5.02 -8.58 -15.84
C ILE A 201 -3.50 -8.46 -15.88
N TYR A 202 -2.98 -7.46 -15.18
CA TYR A 202 -1.54 -7.26 -15.00
C TYR A 202 -1.14 -7.53 -13.55
N PHE A 203 -0.16 -8.42 -13.35
CA PHE A 203 0.57 -8.60 -12.10
C PHE A 203 2.05 -8.24 -12.26
N ASN A 204 2.62 -7.69 -11.19
CA ASN A 204 4.03 -7.36 -11.12
C ASN A 204 4.94 -8.59 -10.97
N GLU A 205 6.23 -8.39 -11.22
CA GLU A 205 7.28 -9.42 -11.12
C GLU A 205 7.48 -9.95 -9.68
N LYS A 206 6.99 -9.24 -8.66
CA LYS A 206 7.11 -9.66 -7.25
C LYS A 206 5.99 -10.60 -6.82
N TYR A 207 4.89 -10.66 -7.59
CA TYR A 207 3.72 -11.48 -7.28
C TYR A 207 4.05 -12.99 -7.23
N PRO A 208 4.82 -13.60 -8.17
CA PRO A 208 5.17 -15.01 -8.10
C PRO A 208 5.88 -15.40 -6.79
N ALA A 209 6.80 -14.56 -6.30
CA ALA A 209 7.49 -14.82 -5.03
C ALA A 209 6.54 -14.76 -3.83
N TYR A 210 5.59 -13.81 -3.85
CA TYR A 210 4.54 -13.73 -2.85
C TYR A 210 3.60 -14.95 -2.89
N TYR A 211 3.20 -15.37 -4.09
CA TYR A 211 2.35 -16.53 -4.30
C TYR A 211 2.98 -17.83 -3.78
N ARG A 212 4.27 -18.05 -4.05
CA ARG A 212 5.03 -19.19 -3.49
C ARG A 212 5.00 -19.22 -1.95
N LYS A 213 5.06 -18.05 -1.32
CA LYS A 213 4.97 -17.92 0.15
C LYS A 213 3.58 -18.34 0.66
N LEU A 214 2.52 -18.01 -0.08
CA LEU A 214 1.16 -18.44 0.25
C LEU A 214 1.02 -19.96 0.12
N LEU A 215 1.48 -20.55 -0.99
CA LEU A 215 1.47 -22.00 -1.21
C LEU A 215 2.19 -22.76 -0.10
N TYR A 216 3.40 -22.31 0.25
CA TYR A 216 4.15 -22.91 1.35
C TYR A 216 3.39 -22.83 2.68
N CYS A 217 2.70 -21.71 2.93
CA CYS A 217 1.90 -21.55 4.13
C CYS A 217 0.69 -22.49 4.14
N GLU A 218 0.00 -22.65 3.00
CA GLU A 218 -1.10 -23.60 2.90
C GLU A 218 -0.63 -25.02 3.19
N ILE A 219 0.40 -25.49 2.47
CA ILE A 219 0.94 -26.86 2.64
C ILE A 219 1.34 -27.11 4.10
N LYS A 220 1.94 -26.11 4.76
CA LYS A 220 2.40 -26.24 6.15
C LYS A 220 1.26 -26.34 7.18
N TYR A 221 0.15 -25.64 6.98
CA TYR A 221 -0.92 -25.49 7.99
C TYR A 221 -2.21 -26.23 7.63
N ARG A 222 -2.32 -26.73 6.40
CA ARG A 222 -3.42 -27.59 5.97
C ARG A 222 -3.28 -28.93 6.71
N LYS A 223 -4.22 -29.19 7.61
CA LYS A 223 -4.34 -30.50 8.26
C LYS A 223 -4.89 -31.46 7.20
N LEU A 224 -4.09 -32.49 6.88
CA LEU A 224 -4.55 -33.67 6.15
C LEU A 224 -5.56 -34.45 7.01
#